data_AF-A0A7S4K3T6-F1
#
_entry.id   AF-A0A7S4K3T6-F1
#
_cell.length_a   1.000
_cell.length_b   1.000
_cell.length_c   1.000
_cell.angle_alpha   90.00
_cell.angle_beta   90.00
_cell.angle_gamma   90.00
#
_symmetry.space_group_name_H-M   'P 1'
#
loop_
_entity.id
_entity.type
_entity.pdbx_description
1 polymer ?
#
loop_
_entity_poly.entity_id
_entity_poly.type
_entity_poly.pdbx_seq_one_letter_code
_entity_poly.pdbx_strand_id
1 'polypeptide(L)'
;SWRFYVGTALPCVIGLIIANFATTFIGLRKPERVTASIECCYQNVGIATSVAMTMFEGDELAVAMGVPFFYGLVEMVVLSIYCLGAWKAGWTKAPKDEKVWVIIATSYEVAHDPGKDKVIPEGTVVKDMGNLAKYPSDVEKPKGNGACQDPPVKPKKDETSESSLKQQV
;
A
#
# COMPACT_ATOMS: atom_id res chain seq x y z
N SER A 1 -31.50 -7.32 8.18
CA SER A 1 -31.01 -6.50 7.06
C SER A 1 -30.01 -5.42 7.50
N TRP A 2 -30.36 -4.43 8.33
CA TRP A 2 -29.41 -3.37 8.74
C TRP A 2 -28.13 -3.87 9.46
N ARG A 3 -28.28 -4.84 10.38
CA ARG A 3 -27.16 -5.40 11.16
C ARG A 3 -26.08 -6.05 10.28
N PHE A 4 -26.46 -6.59 9.13
CA PHE A 4 -25.53 -7.18 8.17
C PHE A 4 -24.60 -6.10 7.60
N TYR A 5 -25.19 -5.03 7.05
CA TYR A 5 -24.41 -3.93 6.45
C TYR A 5 -23.47 -3.27 7.46
N VAL A 6 -23.96 -2.99 8.66
CA VAL A 6 -23.12 -2.41 9.72
C VAL A 6 -22.04 -3.39 10.15
N GLY A 7 -22.39 -4.66 10.39
CA GLY A 7 -21.42 -5.68 10.82
C GLY A 7 -20.28 -5.88 9.82
N THR A 8 -20.58 -5.82 8.52
CA THR A 8 -19.58 -5.97 7.46
C THR A 8 -18.77 -4.69 7.22
N ALA A 9 -19.39 -3.51 7.29
CA ALA A 9 -18.68 -2.25 7.02
C ALA A 9 -17.80 -1.78 8.19
N LEU A 10 -18.21 -2.08 9.41
CA LEU A 10 -17.61 -1.56 10.64
C LEU A 10 -16.14 -1.95 10.84
N PRO A 11 -15.69 -3.19 10.57
CA PRO A 11 -14.28 -3.56 10.69
C PRO A 11 -13.35 -2.72 9.81
N CYS A 12 -13.77 -2.39 8.57
CA CYS A 12 -12.98 -1.57 7.66
C CYS A 12 -12.81 -0.13 8.19
N VAL A 13 -13.92 0.50 8.59
CA VAL A 13 -13.90 1.89 9.08
C VAL A 13 -13.18 2.01 10.42
N ILE A 14 -13.47 1.11 11.37
CA ILE A 14 -12.84 1.14 12.69
C ILE A 14 -11.36 0.80 12.58
N GLY A 15 -10.99 -0.20 11.77
CA GLY A 15 -9.58 -0.53 11.51
C GLY A 15 -8.81 0.68 11.02
N LEU A 16 -9.38 1.45 10.09
CA LEU A 16 -8.74 2.63 9.52
C LEU A 16 -8.55 3.73 10.56
N ILE A 17 -9.58 3.99 11.36
CA ILE A 17 -9.53 5.00 12.42
C ILE A 17 -8.47 4.60 13.46
N ILE A 18 -8.53 3.37 13.98
CA ILE A 18 -7.61 2.88 15.01
C ILE A 18 -6.17 2.88 14.49
N ALA A 19 -5.93 2.37 13.28
CA ALA A 19 -4.60 2.34 12.70
C ALA A 19 -4.03 3.75 12.51
N ASN A 20 -4.83 4.70 12.02
CA ASN A 20 -4.40 6.07 11.82
C ASN A 20 -4.11 6.79 13.17
N PHE A 21 -4.90 6.51 14.21
CA PHE A 21 -4.61 6.99 15.57
C PHE A 21 -3.34 6.36 16.13
N ALA A 22 -3.21 5.03 16.09
CA ALA A 22 -2.06 4.30 16.61
C ALA A 22 -0.75 4.75 15.96
N THR A 23 -0.73 4.87 14.63
CA THR A 23 0.43 5.35 13.88
C THR A 23 0.75 6.82 14.14
N THR A 24 -0.26 7.63 14.51
CA THR A 24 -0.05 9.00 14.99
C THR A 24 0.63 9.02 16.36
N PHE A 25 0.22 8.15 17.29
CA PHE A 25 0.86 8.02 18.60
C PHE A 25 2.30 7.48 18.53
N ILE A 26 2.59 6.60 17.56
CA ILE A 26 3.94 6.07 17.31
C ILE A 26 4.85 7.12 16.64
N GLY A 27 4.29 8.20 16.08
CA GLY A 27 5.07 9.26 15.45
C GLY A 27 5.61 8.90 14.06
N LEU A 28 4.97 7.94 13.36
CA LEU A 28 5.35 7.55 12.01
C LEU A 28 5.26 8.74 11.04
N ARG A 29 6.13 8.75 10.02
CA ARG A 29 6.09 9.77 8.97
C ARG A 29 4.75 9.70 8.25
N LYS A 30 4.25 10.84 7.79
CA LYS A 30 2.95 10.95 7.13
C LYS A 30 2.70 9.88 6.03
N PRO A 31 3.65 9.59 5.10
CA PRO A 31 3.43 8.55 4.10
C PRO A 31 3.41 7.14 4.71
N GLU A 32 4.29 6.86 5.66
CA GLU A 32 4.35 5.56 6.34
C GLU A 32 3.06 5.28 7.12
N ARG A 33 2.49 6.32 7.75
CA ARG A 33 1.20 6.24 8.44
C ARG A 33 0.05 5.88 7.49
N VAL A 34 0.01 6.51 6.31
CA VAL A 34 -1.01 6.21 5.31
C VAL A 34 -0.89 4.76 4.85
N THR A 35 0.32 4.29 4.54
CA THR A 35 0.58 2.91 4.14
C THR A 35 0.18 1.91 5.22
N ALA A 36 0.65 2.10 6.46
CA ALA A 36 0.32 1.20 7.57
C ALA A 36 -1.19 1.14 7.86
N SER A 37 -1.89 2.27 7.70
CA SER A 37 -3.35 2.31 7.84
C SER A 37 -4.05 1.51 6.74
N ILE A 38 -3.59 1.62 5.48
CA ILE A 38 -4.17 0.85 4.36
C ILE A 38 -3.93 -0.64 4.55
N GLU A 39 -2.70 -1.05 4.89
CA GLU A 39 -2.36 -2.46 5.08
C GLU A 39 -3.15 -3.12 6.21
N CYS A 40 -3.54 -2.37 7.25
CA CYS A 40 -4.36 -2.89 8.33
C CYS A 40 -5.82 -3.16 7.90
N CYS A 41 -6.34 -2.37 6.96
CA CYS A 41 -7.75 -2.38 6.60
C CYS A 41 -8.05 -3.13 5.31
N TYR A 42 -7.04 -3.27 4.46
CA TYR A 42 -7.13 -3.97 3.18
C TYR A 42 -7.01 -5.47 3.42
N GLN A 43 -8.12 -6.19 3.31
CA GLN A 43 -8.15 -7.64 3.47
C GLN A 43 -8.22 -8.33 2.11
N ASN A 44 -7.70 -9.56 2.02
CA ASN A 44 -7.82 -10.32 0.79
C ASN A 44 -9.24 -10.90 0.64
N VAL A 45 -10.14 -10.09 0.08
CA VAL A 45 -11.53 -10.47 -0.21
C VAL A 45 -11.62 -11.67 -1.16
N GLY A 46 -10.62 -11.85 -2.03
CA GLY A 46 -10.55 -12.99 -2.95
C GLY A 46 -10.47 -14.32 -2.22
N ILE A 47 -9.71 -14.41 -1.13
CA ILE A 47 -9.64 -15.63 -0.31
C ILE A 47 -10.97 -15.91 0.38
N ALA A 48 -11.60 -14.90 0.97
CA ALA A 48 -12.90 -15.05 1.61
C ALA A 48 -13.97 -15.52 0.62
N THR A 49 -13.93 -15.01 -0.62
CA THR A 49 -14.83 -15.43 -1.71
C THR A 49 -14.59 -16.89 -2.10
N SER A 50 -13.34 -17.29 -2.32
CA SER A 50 -12.98 -18.67 -2.65
C SER A 50 -13.42 -19.66 -1.57
N VAL A 51 -13.19 -19.31 -0.30
CA VAL A 51 -13.62 -20.13 0.84
C VAL A 51 -15.15 -20.24 0.87
N ALA A 52 -15.88 -19.14 0.68
CA ALA A 52 -17.34 -19.17 0.62
C ALA A 52 -17.87 -20.06 -0.51
N MET A 53 -17.25 -20.03 -1.70
CA MET A 53 -17.61 -20.90 -2.82
C MET A 53 -17.34 -22.38 -2.55
N THR A 54 -16.31 -22.71 -1.78
CA THR A 54 -15.96 -24.11 -1.48
C THR A 54 -16.70 -24.70 -0.29
N MET A 55 -17.18 -23.86 0.65
CA MET A 55 -17.76 -24.32 1.91
C MET A 55 -19.30 -24.34 1.92
N PHE A 56 -19.95 -23.60 1.03
CA PHE A 56 -21.40 -23.48 0.99
C PHE A 56 -21.96 -23.88 -0.37
N GLU A 57 -23.17 -24.44 -0.38
CA GLU A 57 -23.88 -24.86 -1.58
C GLU A 57 -25.33 -24.36 -1.56
N GLY A 58 -25.99 -24.34 -2.71
CA GLY A 58 -27.41 -23.97 -2.83
C GLY A 58 -27.71 -22.54 -2.37
N ASP A 59 -28.81 -22.36 -1.62
CA ASP A 59 -29.26 -21.05 -1.17
C ASP A 59 -28.33 -20.39 -0.14
N GLU A 60 -27.57 -21.20 0.63
CA GLU A 60 -26.61 -20.70 1.62
C GLU A 60 -25.39 -20.05 0.97
N LEU A 61 -25.00 -20.53 -0.23
CA LEU A 61 -23.91 -19.95 -1.01
C LEU A 61 -24.18 -18.48 -1.35
N ALA A 62 -25.40 -18.16 -1.77
CA ALA A 62 -25.76 -16.78 -2.13
C ALA A 62 -25.64 -15.83 -0.93
N VAL A 63 -26.03 -16.29 0.26
CA VAL A 63 -25.93 -15.52 1.51
C VAL A 63 -24.46 -15.37 1.94
N ALA A 64 -23.69 -16.45 1.89
CA ALA A 64 -22.28 -16.46 2.27
C ALA A 64 -21.44 -15.57 1.33
N MET A 65 -21.68 -15.63 0.03
CA MET A 65 -21.01 -14.80 -0.99
C MET A 65 -21.34 -13.32 -0.87
N GLY A 66 -22.51 -12.98 -0.31
CA GLY A 66 -22.90 -11.60 -0.05
C GLY A 66 -21.96 -10.87 0.92
N VAL A 67 -21.34 -11.59 1.87
CA VAL A 67 -20.43 -11.01 2.87
C VAL A 67 -19.14 -10.46 2.25
N PRO A 68 -18.28 -11.27 1.59
CA PRO A 68 -17.05 -10.78 0.98
C PRO A 68 -17.33 -9.77 -0.13
N PHE A 69 -18.39 -9.96 -0.93
CA PHE A 69 -18.75 -9.02 -1.99
C PHE A 69 -19.11 -7.64 -1.45
N PHE A 70 -19.98 -7.58 -0.43
CA PHE A 70 -20.35 -6.30 0.19
C PHE A 70 -19.17 -5.67 0.93
N TYR A 71 -18.37 -6.48 1.64
CA TYR A 71 -17.15 -6.01 2.29
C TYR A 71 -16.19 -5.36 1.30
N GLY A 72 -15.89 -6.04 0.18
CA GLY A 72 -15.00 -5.53 -0.86
C GLY A 72 -15.50 -4.23 -1.49
N LEU A 73 -16.82 -4.09 -1.68
CA LEU A 73 -17.40 -2.83 -2.17
C LEU A 73 -17.19 -1.68 -1.16
N VAL A 74 -17.45 -1.93 0.12
CA VAL A 74 -17.23 -0.94 1.19
C VAL A 74 -15.75 -0.57 1.29
N GLU A 75 -14.87 -1.57 1.28
CA GLU A 75 -13.42 -1.38 1.33
C GLU A 75 -12.94 -0.49 0.18
N MET A 76 -13.35 -0.77 -1.06
CA MET A 76 -13.01 0.06 -2.22
C MET A 76 -13.44 1.51 -2.04
N VAL A 77 -14.67 1.76 -1.56
CA VAL A 77 -15.19 3.11 -1.36
C VAL A 77 -14.44 3.84 -0.25
N VAL A 78 -14.28 3.19 0.91
CA VAL A 78 -13.65 3.79 2.09
C VAL A 78 -12.17 4.08 1.83
N LEU A 79 -11.42 3.12 1.27
CA LEU A 79 -10.01 3.32 0.94
C LEU A 79 -9.83 4.37 -0.16
N SER A 80 -10.69 4.42 -1.18
CA SER A 80 -10.61 5.46 -2.21
C SER A 80 -10.78 6.86 -1.61
N ILE A 81 -11.78 7.06 -0.74
CA ILE A 81 -11.99 8.34 -0.05
C ILE A 81 -10.79 8.68 0.83
N TYR A 82 -10.28 7.70 1.58
CA TYR A 82 -9.13 7.89 2.46
C TYR A 82 -7.86 8.27 1.68
N CYS A 83 -7.54 7.54 0.60
CA CYS A 83 -6.38 7.81 -0.24
C CYS A 83 -6.45 9.20 -0.89
N LEU A 84 -7.61 9.59 -1.42
CA LEU A 84 -7.81 10.93 -1.99
C LEU A 84 -7.70 12.03 -0.91
N GLY A 85 -8.23 11.79 0.28
CA GLY A 85 -8.11 12.69 1.43
C GLY A 85 -6.66 12.84 1.90
N ALA A 86 -5.95 11.73 2.07
CA ALA A 86 -4.54 11.70 2.46
C ALA A 86 -3.65 12.39 1.41
N TRP A 87 -3.96 12.20 0.13
CA TRP A 87 -3.29 12.90 -0.96
C TRP A 87 -3.51 14.41 -0.89
N LYS A 88 -4.76 14.89 -0.75
CA LYS A 88 -5.05 16.32 -0.61
C LYS A 88 -4.45 16.92 0.67
N ALA A 89 -4.35 16.14 1.75
CA ALA A 89 -3.65 16.54 2.96
C ALA A 89 -2.12 16.60 2.79
N GLY A 90 -1.56 16.01 1.72
CA GLY A 90 -0.12 15.94 1.43
C GLY A 90 0.58 14.99 2.38
N TRP A 91 -0.11 13.92 2.73
CA TRP A 91 0.45 12.84 3.52
C TRP A 91 1.10 11.78 2.61
N THR A 92 0.76 11.78 1.32
CA THR A 92 1.37 10.93 0.30
C THR A 92 2.62 11.59 -0.31
N LYS A 93 3.43 10.80 -1.05
CA LYS A 93 4.56 11.33 -1.83
C LYS A 93 4.15 12.15 -3.07
N ALA A 94 2.91 11.96 -3.56
CA ALA A 94 2.39 12.71 -4.69
C ALA A 94 2.09 14.19 -4.35
N PRO A 95 2.38 15.16 -5.25
CA PRO A 95 2.07 16.58 -5.04
C PRO A 95 0.57 16.85 -4.95
N LYS A 96 0.14 17.80 -4.09
CA LYS A 96 -1.29 18.13 -3.89
C LYS A 96 -1.98 18.77 -5.10
N ASP A 97 -1.18 19.41 -5.96
CA ASP A 97 -1.64 20.23 -7.08
C ASP A 97 -1.76 19.44 -8.40
N GLU A 98 -1.42 18.15 -8.37
CA GLU A 98 -1.52 17.27 -9.54
C GLU A 98 -2.97 16.87 -9.85
N LYS A 99 -3.20 16.44 -11.09
CA LYS A 99 -4.52 15.96 -11.53
C LYS A 99 -4.74 14.53 -11.02
N VAL A 100 -5.96 14.22 -10.55
CA VAL A 100 -6.32 12.88 -10.01
C VAL A 100 -5.90 11.75 -10.95
N TRP A 101 -6.18 11.87 -12.25
CA TRP A 101 -5.80 10.87 -13.25
C TRP A 101 -4.30 10.67 -13.40
N VAL A 102 -3.52 11.74 -13.25
CA VAL A 102 -2.05 11.66 -13.32
C VAL A 102 -1.52 10.90 -12.12
N ILE A 103 -2.09 11.11 -10.94
CA ILE A 103 -1.67 10.42 -9.70
C ILE A 103 -2.03 8.94 -9.72
N ILE A 104 -3.16 8.58 -10.32
CA ILE A 104 -3.55 7.19 -10.49
C ILE A 104 -2.64 6.50 -11.52
N ALA A 105 -2.22 7.21 -12.57
CA ALA A 105 -1.44 6.64 -13.67
C ALA A 105 0.09 6.69 -13.46
N THR A 106 0.58 7.49 -12.52
CA THR A 106 2.03 7.76 -12.33
C THR A 106 2.49 7.23 -10.98
N SER A 107 3.55 6.42 -10.98
CA SER A 107 4.20 5.99 -9.74
C SER A 107 5.17 7.05 -9.24
N TYR A 108 5.09 7.41 -7.96
CA TYR A 108 5.97 8.39 -7.30
C TYR A 108 6.99 7.70 -6.38
N GLU A 109 7.63 6.64 -6.86
CA GLU A 109 8.69 5.96 -6.12
C GLU A 109 9.94 6.83 -6.03
N VAL A 110 10.68 6.69 -4.92
CA VAL A 110 11.95 7.37 -4.73
C VAL A 110 13.01 6.41 -5.24
N ALA A 111 13.62 6.71 -6.39
CA ALA A 111 14.72 5.93 -6.91
C ALA A 111 15.82 5.80 -5.84
N HIS A 112 16.07 4.58 -5.38
CA HIS A 112 17.21 4.29 -4.54
C HIS A 112 18.41 4.08 -5.47
N ASP A 113 19.14 5.16 -5.74
CA ASP A 113 20.42 5.08 -6.46
C ASP A 113 21.53 4.74 -5.44
N PRO A 114 22.10 3.52 -5.43
CA PRO A 114 23.25 3.20 -4.60
C PRO A 114 24.50 3.86 -5.18
N GLY A 115 24.70 5.15 -4.86
CA GLY A 115 25.92 5.88 -5.20
C GLY A 115 25.74 7.30 -5.73
N LYS A 116 24.51 7.80 -5.85
CA LYS A 116 24.26 9.20 -6.20
C LYS A 116 23.06 9.73 -5.42
N ASP A 117 23.31 10.62 -4.47
CA ASP A 117 22.29 11.52 -3.93
C ASP A 117 21.84 12.50 -5.02
N LYS A 118 21.10 12.02 -6.02
CA LYS A 118 20.32 12.82 -6.96
C LYS A 118 19.08 12.04 -7.34
N VAL A 119 17.95 12.43 -6.74
CA VAL A 119 16.61 11.94 -7.06
C VAL A 119 16.31 12.27 -8.52
N ILE A 120 16.20 11.27 -9.38
CA ILE A 120 15.64 11.40 -10.73
C ILE A 120 14.23 10.79 -10.70
N PRO A 121 13.18 11.51 -11.12
CA PRO A 121 11.82 10.97 -11.15
C PRO A 121 11.70 9.89 -12.23
N GLU A 122 11.34 8.68 -11.80
CA GLU A 122 11.02 7.57 -12.69
C GLU A 122 9.71 7.90 -13.42
N GLY A 123 9.79 8.07 -14.75
CA GLY A 123 8.67 8.52 -15.59
C GLY A 123 8.91 9.78 -16.42
N THR A 124 10.08 10.43 -16.31
CA THR A 124 10.47 11.39 -17.34
C THR A 124 10.75 10.62 -18.62
N VAL A 125 9.81 10.61 -19.57
CA VAL A 125 10.17 10.35 -20.96
C VAL A 125 11.13 11.47 -21.36
N VAL A 126 12.43 11.18 -21.31
CA VAL A 126 13.49 12.09 -21.74
C VAL A 126 13.31 12.30 -23.24
N LYS A 127 12.56 13.33 -23.61
CA LYS A 127 12.40 13.75 -25.02
C LYS A 127 13.53 14.64 -25.53
N ASP A 128 14.42 15.10 -24.65
CA ASP A 128 15.54 15.95 -25.03
C ASP A 128 16.85 15.48 -24.39
N MET A 129 17.60 14.64 -25.12
CA MET A 129 19.00 14.25 -24.82
C MET A 129 20.01 15.39 -25.07
N GLY A 130 19.57 16.64 -25.22
CA GLY A 130 20.41 17.73 -25.71
C GLY A 130 20.95 18.72 -24.67
N ASN A 131 20.46 18.75 -23.42
CA ASN A 131 20.72 19.92 -22.57
C ASN A 131 20.85 19.68 -21.05
N LEU A 132 21.49 18.58 -20.65
CA LEU A 132 21.72 18.20 -19.25
C LEU A 132 22.90 18.96 -18.58
N ALA A 133 23.03 20.28 -18.81
CA ALA A 133 24.17 21.06 -18.34
C ALA A 133 23.85 22.14 -17.28
N LYS A 134 22.60 22.29 -16.82
CA LYS A 134 22.24 23.29 -15.79
C LYS A 134 21.23 22.75 -14.79
N TYR A 135 21.73 22.21 -13.68
CA TYR A 135 20.99 22.20 -12.42
C TYR A 135 21.72 23.13 -11.43
N PRO A 136 21.03 24.09 -10.79
CA PRO A 136 21.63 25.01 -9.83
C PRO A 136 22.01 24.29 -8.52
N SER A 137 23.12 24.71 -7.91
CA SER A 137 23.88 23.98 -6.88
C SER A 137 23.48 24.31 -5.43
N ASP A 138 22.32 24.96 -5.21
CA ASP A 138 22.19 25.83 -4.03
C ASP A 138 21.10 25.39 -3.03
N VAL A 139 20.81 24.09 -2.92
CA VAL A 139 19.88 23.59 -1.89
C VAL A 139 20.67 23.15 -0.65
N GLU A 140 20.57 24.00 0.36
CA GLU A 140 21.13 23.89 1.70
C GLU A 140 20.77 22.55 2.39
N LYS A 141 21.77 21.84 2.92
CA LYS A 141 21.60 20.57 3.64
C LYS A 141 20.83 20.77 4.95
N PRO A 142 19.79 19.97 5.25
CA PRO A 142 19.34 19.84 6.64
C PRO A 142 20.40 19.08 7.45
N LYS A 143 20.92 19.73 8.50
CA LYS A 143 21.71 19.07 9.55
C LYS A 143 20.76 18.25 10.43
N GLY A 144 20.87 16.92 10.40
CA GLY A 144 20.12 16.03 11.28
C GLY A 144 20.82 14.68 11.42
N ASN A 145 21.39 14.45 12.59
CA ASN A 145 22.15 13.27 12.98
C ASN A 145 21.23 12.10 13.39
N GLY A 146 21.66 10.85 13.12
CA GLY A 146 21.18 9.62 13.77
C GLY A 146 20.29 8.75 12.88
N ALA A 147 20.84 7.77 12.16
CA ALA A 147 21.16 6.41 12.61
C ALA A 147 19.99 5.41 12.46
N CYS A 148 19.78 4.92 11.24
CA CYS A 148 19.38 3.53 11.01
C CYS A 148 20.59 2.84 10.39
N GLN A 149 21.38 2.15 11.21
CA GLN A 149 22.32 1.15 10.72
C GLN A 149 21.49 -0.10 10.42
N ASP A 150 21.38 -0.46 9.15
CA ASP A 150 20.85 -1.77 8.78
C ASP A 150 21.85 -2.85 9.23
N PRO A 151 21.42 -3.93 9.90
CA PRO A 151 22.30 -5.04 10.24
C PRO A 151 22.76 -5.77 8.96
N PRO A 152 23.98 -6.34 8.96
CA PRO A 152 24.54 -7.00 7.78
C PRO A 152 23.73 -8.26 7.42
N VAL A 153 23.11 -8.24 6.24
CA VAL A 153 22.47 -9.41 5.62
C VAL A 153 23.55 -10.42 5.24
N LYS A 154 23.62 -11.55 5.95
CA LYS A 154 24.46 -12.69 5.54
C LYS A 154 23.79 -13.41 4.36
N PRO A 155 24.55 -13.80 3.32
CA PRO A 155 24.01 -14.56 2.21
C PRO A 155 23.53 -15.94 2.69
N LYS A 156 22.26 -16.24 2.45
CA LYS A 156 21.66 -17.55 2.69
C LYS A 156 22.13 -18.50 1.59
N LYS A 157 22.87 -19.54 1.96
CA LYS A 157 23.31 -20.60 1.04
C LYS A 157 22.09 -21.36 0.51
N ASP A 158 22.15 -21.65 -0.78
CA ASP A 158 21.20 -22.49 -1.49
C ASP A 158 21.11 -23.87 -0.84
N GLU A 159 19.91 -24.26 -0.44
CA GLU A 159 19.58 -25.63 -0.05
C GLU A 159 18.67 -26.21 -1.12
N THR A 160 19.32 -26.84 -2.10
CA THR A 160 18.73 -27.81 -3.02
C THR A 160 18.22 -29.00 -2.20
N SER A 161 16.92 -29.15 -2.06
CA SER A 161 16.29 -30.39 -1.60
C SER A 161 15.40 -30.96 -2.70
N GLU A 162 16.02 -31.78 -3.55
CA GLU A 162 15.39 -32.98 -4.09
C GLU A 162 14.97 -33.87 -2.91
N SER A 163 13.67 -34.09 -2.72
CA SER A 163 13.20 -35.37 -2.20
C SER A 163 11.76 -35.62 -2.64
N SER A 164 11.67 -36.45 -3.67
CA SER A 164 10.56 -37.30 -4.07
C SER A 164 9.75 -37.91 -2.92
N LEU A 165 8.57 -38.42 -3.31
CA LEU A 165 7.74 -39.48 -2.71
C LEU A 165 6.50 -39.07 -1.87
N LYS A 166 5.36 -39.38 -2.51
CA LYS A 166 4.14 -40.03 -1.97
C LYS A 166 3.15 -39.16 -1.19
N GLN A 167 2.02 -38.88 -1.83
CA GLN A 167 0.75 -39.42 -1.34
C GLN A 167 -0.32 -39.45 -2.45
N GLN A 168 -0.62 -40.66 -2.93
CA GLN A 168 -1.95 -41.06 -3.38
C GLN A 168 -2.76 -41.34 -2.10
N VAL A 169 -3.92 -40.70 -1.95
CA VAL A 169 -5.25 -41.30 -1.68
C VAL A 169 -6.29 -40.33 -2.23
#